data_AF-A0A7S4MP92-F1
#
_entry.id   AF-A0A7S4MP92-F1
#
_cell.length_a   1.000
_cell.length_b   1.000
_cell.length_c   1.000
_cell.angle_alpha   90.00
_cell.angle_beta   90.00
_cell.angle_gamma   90.00
#
_symmetry.space_group_name_H-M   'P 1'
#
loop_
_entity.id
_entity.type
_entity.pdbx_description
1 polymer ?
#
loop_
_entity_poly.entity_id
_entity_poly.type
_entity_poly.pdbx_seq_one_letter_code
_entity_poly.pdbx_strand_id
1 'polypeptide(L)'
;KRIKKPTAEKQNVASINMEEVLPTSVSDASLLAPEEVYAPKKKPVKGESEITSEEKKARRRAAKTALRKQKRAEEADRKVVEKLNPGLGNKYTKQKAIDNLKQLRKSKNVQFVDKSAPDINYTQSTAFFSKLQQ
;
A
#
# COMPACT_ATOMS: atom_id res chain seq x y z
N LYS A 1 -15.67 -8.27 -15.79
CA LYS A 1 -15.13 -9.67 -15.75
C LYS A 1 -13.61 -9.57 -15.85
N ARG A 2 -12.85 -10.04 -14.84
CA ARG A 2 -11.37 -10.08 -14.90
C ARG A 2 -10.99 -11.13 -15.95
N ILE A 3 -10.32 -10.73 -17.03
CA ILE A 3 -9.77 -11.67 -18.01
C ILE A 3 -8.64 -12.42 -17.30
N LYS A 4 -8.80 -13.73 -17.09
CA LYS A 4 -7.72 -14.58 -16.58
C LYS A 4 -6.66 -14.68 -17.68
N LYS A 5 -5.43 -14.25 -17.41
CA LYS A 5 -4.31 -14.53 -18.31
C LYS A 5 -4.10 -16.04 -18.34
N PRO A 6 -3.93 -16.67 -19.52
CA PRO A 6 -3.51 -18.05 -19.57
C PRO A 6 -2.09 -18.15 -18.98
N THR A 7 -1.92 -19.01 -17.98
CA THR A 7 -0.61 -19.34 -17.42
C THR A 7 -0.10 -20.57 -18.16
N ALA A 8 0.88 -20.36 -19.04
CA ALA A 8 1.59 -21.47 -19.68
C ALA A 8 2.69 -21.95 -18.71
N GLU A 9 2.49 -23.12 -18.12
CA GLU A 9 3.52 -23.81 -17.34
C GLU A 9 4.47 -24.52 -18.30
N LYS A 10 5.77 -24.23 -18.20
CA LYS A 10 6.81 -24.87 -19.02
C LYS A 10 7.46 -25.99 -18.21
N GLN A 11 7.61 -27.18 -18.79
CA GLN A 11 8.36 -28.26 -18.17
C GLN A 11 9.86 -28.09 -18.43
N ASN A 12 10.69 -28.41 -17.44
CA ASN A 12 12.15 -28.43 -17.59
C ASN A 12 12.56 -29.71 -18.33
N VAL A 13 12.44 -29.69 -19.66
CA VAL A 13 12.88 -30.76 -20.56
C VAL A 13 13.97 -30.24 -21.48
N ALA A 14 14.83 -31.15 -21.96
CA ALA A 14 15.79 -30.84 -23.00
C ALA A 14 15.05 -30.41 -24.28
N SER A 15 15.61 -29.43 -24.98
CA SER A 15 15.07 -28.91 -26.25
C SER A 15 14.88 -30.00 -27.28
N ILE A 16 15.79 -30.97 -27.32
CA ILE A 16 15.74 -32.13 -28.21
C ILE A 16 14.42 -32.93 -28.11
N ASN A 17 13.76 -32.97 -26.95
CA ASN A 17 12.52 -33.72 -26.79
C ASN A 17 11.32 -33.05 -27.48
N MET A 18 11.44 -31.76 -27.85
CA MET A 18 10.44 -31.03 -28.61
C MET A 18 10.74 -31.00 -30.11
N GLU A 19 11.95 -31.41 -30.50
CA GLU A 19 12.40 -31.43 -31.89
C GLU A 19 11.99 -32.75 -32.57
N GLU A 20 11.99 -32.74 -33.90
CA GLU A 20 11.64 -33.90 -34.70
C GLU A 20 12.75 -34.97 -34.65
N VAL A 21 12.37 -36.24 -34.76
CA VAL A 21 13.30 -37.39 -34.73
C VAL A 21 13.98 -37.56 -36.10
N LEU A 22 14.66 -36.51 -36.56
CA LEU A 22 15.51 -36.53 -37.74
C LEU A 22 16.97 -36.45 -37.29
N PRO A 23 17.92 -37.14 -37.95
CA PRO A 23 19.33 -37.18 -37.54
C PRO A 23 20.09 -35.87 -37.85
N THR A 24 19.40 -34.73 -37.84
CA THR A 24 19.89 -33.45 -38.35
C THR A 24 20.26 -32.44 -37.26
N SER A 25 19.76 -32.58 -36.03
CA SER A 25 20.07 -31.65 -34.93
C SER A 25 20.50 -32.35 -33.66
N VAL A 26 21.48 -31.74 -32.98
CA VAL A 26 21.91 -32.08 -31.62
C VAL A 26 21.89 -30.77 -30.84
N SER A 27 21.08 -30.70 -29.78
CA SER A 27 20.98 -29.53 -28.91
C SER A 27 20.91 -29.96 -27.44
N ASP A 28 21.91 -29.54 -26.67
CA ASP A 28 22.02 -29.83 -25.23
C ASP A 28 21.30 -28.80 -24.35
N ALA A 29 20.66 -27.78 -24.96
CA ALA A 29 19.96 -26.73 -24.21
C ALA A 29 18.64 -27.24 -23.61
N SER A 30 18.25 -26.68 -22.46
CA SER A 30 16.92 -26.91 -21.87
C SER A 30 15.92 -25.84 -22.32
N LEU A 31 14.62 -26.15 -22.28
CA LEU A 31 13.56 -25.19 -22.62
C LEU A 31 13.42 -24.05 -21.60
N LEU A 32 13.90 -24.27 -20.36
CA LEU A 32 13.76 -23.32 -19.27
C LEU A 32 15.02 -22.45 -19.19
N ALA A 33 14.85 -21.14 -19.00
CA ALA A 33 16.00 -20.24 -18.87
C ALA A 33 16.72 -20.48 -17.52
N PRO A 34 18.05 -20.20 -17.42
CA PRO A 34 18.77 -20.31 -16.16
C PRO A 34 18.15 -19.48 -15.02
N GLU A 35 17.57 -18.31 -15.32
CA GLU A 35 16.85 -17.48 -14.34
C GLU A 35 15.51 -18.09 -13.90
N GLU A 36 14.85 -18.84 -14.77
CA GLU A 36 13.61 -19.56 -14.42
C GLU A 36 13.95 -20.79 -13.54
N VAL A 37 15.10 -21.45 -13.76
CA VAL A 37 15.63 -22.51 -12.87
C VAL A 37 16.09 -21.94 -11.54
N TYR A 38 16.81 -20.82 -11.57
CA TYR A 38 17.37 -20.16 -10.40
C TYR A 38 17.38 -18.64 -10.55
N ALA A 39 16.37 -17.99 -9.99
CA ALA A 39 16.35 -16.53 -9.80
C ALA A 39 16.72 -16.20 -8.34
N PRO A 40 17.88 -15.60 -8.06
CA PRO A 40 18.16 -15.11 -6.72
C PRO A 40 17.17 -13.99 -6.38
N LYS A 41 16.24 -14.27 -5.45
CA LYS A 41 15.17 -13.33 -5.03
C LYS A 41 15.70 -12.01 -4.47
N LYS A 42 16.97 -11.99 -4.06
CA LYS A 42 17.65 -10.83 -3.48
C LYS A 42 19.01 -10.69 -4.13
N LYS A 43 19.50 -9.45 -4.20
CA LYS A 43 20.92 -9.17 -4.45
C LYS A 43 21.79 -9.99 -3.50
N PRO A 44 23.04 -10.35 -3.88
CA PRO A 44 23.94 -11.08 -3.00
C PRO A 44 23.94 -10.45 -1.60
N VAL A 45 23.66 -11.29 -0.59
CA VAL A 45 23.53 -10.83 0.79
C VAL A 45 24.92 -10.55 1.31
N LYS A 46 25.31 -9.27 1.33
CA LYS A 46 26.50 -8.80 2.05
C LYS A 46 26.21 -8.83 3.56
N GLY A 47 27.18 -9.28 4.36
CA GLY A 47 27.09 -9.21 5.82
C GLY A 47 27.10 -7.76 6.32
N GLU A 48 26.51 -7.45 7.48
CA GLU A 48 26.44 -6.07 7.98
C GLU A 48 27.80 -5.41 8.26
N SER A 49 28.81 -6.25 8.53
CA SER A 49 30.23 -5.89 8.71
C SER A 49 30.92 -5.52 7.40
N GLU A 50 30.43 -6.03 6.26
CA GLU A 50 31.02 -5.83 4.94
C GLU A 50 30.43 -4.60 4.22
N ILE A 51 29.31 -4.06 4.74
CA ILE A 51 28.63 -2.91 4.13
C ILE A 51 29.34 -1.62 4.54
N THR A 52 29.84 -0.89 3.55
CA THR A 52 30.48 0.42 3.74
C THR A 52 29.49 1.49 4.19
N SER A 53 30.00 2.59 4.76
CA SER A 53 29.14 3.70 5.22
C SER A 53 28.33 4.35 4.08
N GLU A 54 28.91 4.39 2.87
CA GLU A 54 28.26 4.92 1.67
C GLU A 54 27.12 4.02 1.20
N GLU A 55 27.33 2.70 1.17
CA GLU A 55 26.31 1.71 0.84
C GLU A 55 25.14 1.76 1.85
N LYS A 56 25.42 1.92 3.15
CA LYS A 56 24.38 2.13 4.19
C LYS A 56 23.54 3.37 3.89
N LYS A 57 24.18 4.49 3.54
CA LYS A 57 23.49 5.74 3.16
C LYS A 57 22.66 5.54 1.89
N ALA A 58 23.18 4.86 0.88
CA ALA A 58 22.47 4.57 -0.37
C ALA A 58 21.23 3.69 -0.11
N ARG A 59 21.36 2.62 0.68
CA ARG A 59 20.24 1.75 1.08
C ARG A 59 19.14 2.53 1.81
N ARG A 60 19.52 3.42 2.73
CA ARG A 60 18.57 4.30 3.43
C ARG A 60 17.85 5.26 2.48
N ARG A 61 18.58 5.86 1.52
CA ARG A 61 17.97 6.74 0.49
C ARG A 61 16.99 5.95 -0.38
N ALA A 62 17.36 4.75 -0.85
CA ALA A 62 16.50 3.88 -1.62
C ALA A 62 15.21 3.55 -0.86
N ALA A 63 15.30 3.12 0.41
CA ALA A 63 14.14 2.86 1.25
C ALA A 63 13.23 4.10 1.41
N LYS A 64 13.82 5.29 1.63
CA LYS A 64 13.08 6.55 1.73
C LYS A 64 12.36 6.88 0.42
N THR A 65 13.00 6.67 -0.73
CA THR A 65 12.39 6.92 -2.05
C THR A 65 11.26 5.95 -2.35
N ALA A 66 11.42 4.66 -2.04
CA ALA A 66 10.37 3.65 -2.17
C ALA A 66 9.15 3.99 -1.32
N LEU A 67 9.35 4.35 -0.05
CA LEU A 67 8.27 4.77 0.85
C LEU A 67 7.55 6.03 0.33
N ARG A 68 8.31 7.03 -0.16
CA ARG A 68 7.72 8.24 -0.77
C ARG A 68 6.88 7.91 -1.99
N LYS A 69 7.33 6.98 -2.84
CA LYS A 69 6.60 6.54 -4.03
C LYS A 69 5.30 5.82 -3.64
N GLN A 70 5.35 4.94 -2.65
CA GLN A 70 4.17 4.24 -2.14
C GLN A 70 3.13 5.23 -1.58
N LYS A 71 3.54 6.15 -0.69
CA LYS A 71 2.65 7.18 -0.14
C LYS A 71 2.02 8.04 -1.24
N ARG A 72 2.79 8.46 -2.25
CA ARG A 72 2.27 9.23 -3.39
C ARG A 72 1.23 8.45 -4.19
N ALA A 73 1.45 7.14 -4.39
CA ALA A 73 0.49 6.28 -5.07
C ALA A 73 -0.81 6.15 -4.25
N GLU A 74 -0.69 5.86 -2.95
CA GLU A 74 -1.83 5.77 -2.04
C GLU A 74 -2.64 7.08 -1.97
N GLU A 75 -1.97 8.23 -1.95
CA GLU A 75 -2.62 9.54 -1.99
C GLU A 75 -3.33 9.80 -3.34
N ALA A 76 -2.74 9.38 -4.45
CA ALA A 76 -3.36 9.50 -5.77
C ALA A 76 -4.60 8.62 -5.86
N ASP A 77 -4.49 7.36 -5.44
CA ASP A 77 -5.61 6.41 -5.39
C ASP A 77 -6.73 6.93 -4.49
N ARG A 78 -6.38 7.46 -3.32
CA ARG A 78 -7.33 8.09 -2.41
C ARG A 78 -8.09 9.24 -3.07
N LYS A 79 -7.38 10.14 -3.77
CA LYS A 79 -8.00 11.28 -4.49
C LYS A 79 -8.94 10.81 -5.59
N VAL A 80 -8.59 9.75 -6.31
CA VAL A 80 -9.46 9.15 -7.32
C VAL A 80 -10.72 8.59 -6.68
N VAL A 81 -10.60 7.84 -5.57
CA VAL A 81 -11.75 7.29 -4.85
C VAL A 81 -12.64 8.39 -4.26
N GLU A 82 -12.05 9.48 -3.74
CA GLU A 82 -12.79 10.65 -3.26
C GLU A 82 -13.59 11.35 -4.36
N LYS A 83 -13.07 11.42 -5.59
CA LYS A 83 -13.79 11.96 -6.75
C LYS A 83 -14.92 11.04 -7.22
N LEU A 84 -14.69 9.72 -7.24
CA LEU A 84 -15.66 8.74 -7.71
C LEU A 84 -16.83 8.57 -6.74
N ASN A 85 -16.57 8.59 -5.43
CA ASN A 85 -17.57 8.42 -4.38
C ASN A 85 -17.50 9.58 -3.39
N PRO A 86 -18.09 10.74 -3.71
CA PRO A 86 -18.11 11.88 -2.81
C PRO A 86 -18.99 11.61 -1.57
N GLY A 87 -18.62 12.21 -0.42
CA GLY A 87 -19.37 12.13 0.83
C GLY A 87 -18.95 10.99 1.77
N LEU A 88 -19.83 10.65 2.73
CA LEU A 88 -19.57 9.63 3.75
C LEU A 88 -19.62 8.20 3.20
N GLY A 89 -19.94 7.98 1.92
CA GLY A 89 -19.87 6.67 1.28
C GLY A 89 -18.43 6.13 1.19
N ASN A 90 -17.44 7.01 1.11
CA ASN A 90 -16.04 6.65 0.97
C ASN A 90 -15.39 6.23 2.30
N LYS A 91 -14.67 5.10 2.28
CA LYS A 91 -13.90 4.60 3.42
C LYS A 91 -12.90 5.63 3.95
N TYR A 92 -12.20 6.34 3.06
CA TYR A 92 -11.15 7.29 3.44
C TYR A 92 -11.69 8.57 4.09
N THR A 93 -12.85 9.06 3.66
CA THR A 93 -13.49 10.25 4.25
C THR A 93 -14.05 9.93 5.64
N LYS A 94 -14.70 8.76 5.79
CA LYS A 94 -15.14 8.23 7.09
C LYS A 94 -13.98 8.07 8.07
N GLN A 95 -12.89 7.42 7.65
CA GLN A 95 -11.70 7.24 8.50
C GLN A 95 -11.11 8.58 8.92
N LYS A 96 -10.99 9.55 8.00
CA LYS A 96 -10.51 10.91 8.32
C LYS A 96 -11.39 11.60 9.35
N ALA A 97 -12.72 11.48 9.24
CA ALA A 97 -13.65 12.04 10.22
C ALA A 97 -13.48 11.40 11.62
N ILE A 98 -13.30 10.08 11.67
CA ILE A 98 -13.03 9.35 12.92
C ILE A 98 -11.69 9.78 13.53
N ASP A 99 -10.64 9.91 12.71
CA ASP A 99 -9.32 10.33 13.20
C ASP A 99 -9.34 11.77 13.72
N ASN A 100 -10.05 12.67 13.05
CA ASN A 100 -10.31 14.01 13.55
C ASN A 100 -11.05 13.98 14.90
N LEU A 101 -12.11 13.19 15.03
CA LEU A 101 -12.82 13.04 16.31
C LEU A 101 -11.91 12.49 17.42
N LYS A 102 -11.04 11.52 17.11
CA LYS A 102 -10.05 11.00 18.05
C LYS A 102 -9.03 12.06 18.46
N GLN A 103 -8.57 12.91 17.54
CA GLN A 103 -7.67 14.01 17.84
C GLN A 103 -8.35 15.06 18.73
N LEU A 104 -9.60 15.42 18.43
CA LEU A 104 -10.39 16.35 19.22
C LEU A 104 -10.66 15.80 20.64
N ARG A 105 -10.93 14.50 20.78
CA ARG A 105 -11.05 13.84 22.10
C ARG A 105 -9.76 13.86 22.92
N LYS A 106 -8.59 13.91 22.28
CA LYS A 106 -7.30 14.04 22.98
C LYS A 106 -7.00 15.47 23.40
N SER A 107 -7.57 16.45 22.70
CA SER A 107 -7.38 17.86 23.04
C SER A 107 -8.18 18.22 24.29
N LYS A 108 -7.56 18.98 25.20
CA LYS A 108 -8.22 19.45 26.44
C LYS A 108 -9.16 20.66 26.21
N ASN A 109 -9.10 21.23 25.01
CA ASN A 109 -9.77 22.49 24.67
C ASN A 109 -11.18 22.27 24.07
N VAL A 110 -11.63 21.01 23.99
CA VAL A 110 -12.91 20.64 23.38
C VAL A 110 -13.73 19.86 24.39
N GLN A 111 -14.89 20.39 24.76
CA GLN A 111 -15.86 19.70 25.60
C GLN A 111 -16.87 18.99 24.69
N PHE A 112 -17.02 17.68 24.86
CA PHE A 112 -18.04 16.90 24.18
C PHE A 112 -19.28 16.86 25.05
N VAL A 113 -20.41 17.26 24.50
CA VAL A 113 -21.69 17.21 25.20
C VAL A 113 -22.47 15.99 24.75
N ASP A 114 -22.74 15.08 25.68
CA ASP A 114 -23.58 13.91 25.45
C ASP A 114 -25.05 14.25 25.74
N LYS A 115 -25.98 13.60 25.02
CA LYS A 115 -27.44 13.80 25.19
C LYS A 115 -27.99 13.37 26.56
N SER A 116 -27.15 12.77 27.41
CA SER A 116 -27.48 12.26 28.75
C SER A 116 -27.03 13.19 29.89
N ALA A 117 -26.35 14.30 29.59
CA ALA A 117 -25.96 15.33 30.56
C ALA A 117 -27.03 16.45 30.63
N PRO A 118 -27.16 17.19 31.74
CA PRO A 118 -28.39 17.91 32.08
C PRO A 118 -28.68 19.13 31.18
N ASP A 119 -29.91 19.15 30.65
CA ASP A 119 -30.83 20.29 30.43
C ASP A 119 -30.35 21.56 29.70
N ILE A 120 -29.42 21.47 28.74
CA ILE A 120 -29.16 22.59 27.83
C ILE A 120 -29.68 22.25 26.43
N ASN A 121 -30.79 22.89 26.04
CA ASN A 121 -31.36 22.79 24.70
C ASN A 121 -30.52 23.60 23.70
N TYR A 122 -29.46 23.00 23.16
CA TYR A 122 -28.57 23.63 22.17
C TYR A 122 -29.25 23.98 20.83
N THR A 123 -30.52 23.61 20.65
CA THR A 123 -31.35 24.01 19.51
C THR A 123 -31.83 25.46 19.62
N GLN A 124 -31.91 26.02 20.84
CA GLN A 124 -32.28 27.41 21.06
C GLN A 124 -31.02 28.27 21.18
N SER A 125 -30.93 29.33 20.36
CA SER A 125 -29.79 30.24 20.33
C SER A 125 -29.54 30.92 21.68
N THR A 126 -30.60 31.33 22.38
CA THR A 126 -30.52 31.98 23.70
C THR A 126 -29.86 31.09 24.75
N ALA A 127 -30.22 29.81 24.80
CA ALA A 127 -29.65 28.82 25.72
C ALA A 127 -28.19 28.46 25.38
N PHE A 128 -27.83 28.46 24.10
CA PHE A 128 -26.44 28.26 23.67
C PHE A 128 -25.54 29.43 24.08
N PHE A 129 -25.96 30.66 23.81
CA PHE A 129 -25.12 31.84 24.07
C PHE A 129 -25.00 32.16 25.56
N SER A 130 -26.03 31.93 26.38
CA SER A 130 -25.92 32.08 27.83
C SER A 130 -24.88 31.15 28.44
N LYS A 131 -24.72 29.94 27.90
CA LYS A 131 -23.68 28.99 28.31
C LYS A 131 -22.28 29.41 27.83
N LEU A 132 -22.17 30.02 26.65
CA LEU A 132 -20.89 30.47 26.09
C LEU A 132 -20.33 31.70 26.82
N GLN A 133 -21.21 32.54 27.37
CA GLN A 133 -20.84 33.76 28.11
C GLN A 133 -20.42 33.52 29.56
N GLN A 134 -20.63 32.31 30.10
CA GLN A 134 -20.14 31.87 31.41
C GLN A 134 -18.67 31.45 31.35
#